data_AF-X0UI61-F1
#
_entry.id   AF-X0UI61-F1
#
_cell.length_a   1.000
_cell.length_b   1.000
_cell.length_c   1.000
_cell.angle_alpha   90.00
_cell.angle_beta   90.00
_cell.angle_gamma   90.00
#
_symmetry.space_group_name_H-M   'P 1'
#
loop_
_entity.id
_entity.type
_entity.pdbx_description
1 polymer ?
#
loop_
_entity_poly.entity_id
_entity_poly.type
_entity_poly.pdbx_seq_one_letter_code
_entity_poly.pdbx_strand_id
1 'polypeptide(L)' 'PTKLLQAGLVVFDIVYNPIKTRLLKEAKAAGAETVSGVDMFVWQGALAFEKWTGRKAPLGLMKREVLKALGHED' A
#
# COMPACT_ATOMS: atom_id res chain seq x y z
N PRO A 1 12.88 13.21 9.21
CA PRO A 1 13.44 11.84 9.08
C PRO A 1 14.45 11.69 7.93
N THR A 2 14.52 12.61 6.98
CA THR A 2 15.29 12.49 5.73
C THR A 2 16.76 12.07 5.93
N LYS A 3 17.43 12.53 7.00
CA LYS A 3 18.81 12.13 7.35
C LYS A 3 18.98 10.66 7.79
N LEU A 4 17.87 9.97 8.08
CA LEU A 4 17.81 8.58 8.49
C LEU A 4 17.30 7.65 7.37
N LEU A 5 16.87 8.22 6.25
CA LEU A 5 16.40 7.48 5.09
C LEU A 5 17.58 7.26 4.14
N GLN A 6 17.71 6.04 3.62
CA GLN A 6 18.81 5.63 2.75
C GLN A 6 18.42 4.39 1.94
N ALA A 7 19.18 4.13 0.88
CA ALA A 7 19.09 2.88 0.14
C ALA A 7 19.32 1.67 1.06
N GLY A 8 18.68 0.55 0.72
CA GLY A 8 18.72 -0.70 1.52
C GLY A 8 17.66 -0.76 2.63
N LEU A 9 16.90 0.31 2.86
CA LEU A 9 15.70 0.28 3.71
C LEU A 9 14.44 0.01 2.87
N VAL A 10 13.47 -0.63 3.51
CA VAL A 10 12.08 -0.70 3.06
C VAL A 10 11.24 0.17 3.99
N VAL A 11 10.61 1.20 3.44
CA VAL A 11 9.75 2.11 4.19
C VAL A 11 8.30 1.82 3.84
N PHE A 12 7.58 1.31 4.82
CA PHE A 12 6.14 1.05 4.75
C PHE A 12 5.37 2.11 5.54
N ASP A 13 4.34 2.68 4.94
CA ASP A 13 3.44 3.64 5.60
C ASP A 13 2.00 3.15 5.45
N ILE A 14 1.30 3.01 6.58
CA ILE A 14 -0.09 2.51 6.61
C ILE A 14 -1.09 3.51 6.03
N VAL A 15 -0.72 4.79 5.95
CA VAL A 15 -1.56 5.82 5.37
C VAL A 15 -1.61 5.64 3.85
N TYR A 16 -2.83 5.56 3.30
CA TYR A 16 -3.07 5.35 1.87
C TYR A 16 -3.85 6.49 1.19
N ASN A 17 -4.24 7.53 1.93
CA ASN A 17 -4.83 8.75 1.37
C ASN A 17 -4.09 9.99 1.89
N PRO A 18 -3.18 10.60 1.10
CA PRO A 18 -2.80 10.22 -0.26
C PRO A 18 -1.92 8.95 -0.29
N ILE A 19 -1.93 8.18 -1.40
CA ILE A 19 -1.13 6.94 -1.54
C ILE A 19 0.37 7.20 -1.35
N LYS A 20 0.86 8.33 -1.87
CA LYS A 20 2.26 8.76 -1.72
C LYS A 20 2.34 9.84 -0.64
N THR A 21 2.49 9.42 0.61
CA THR A 21 2.67 10.32 1.75
C THR A 21 4.00 11.07 1.66
N ARG A 22 4.19 12.10 2.50
CA ARG A 22 5.48 12.80 2.60
C ARG A 22 6.61 11.83 2.96
N LEU A 23 6.38 10.90 3.88
CA LEU A 23 7.36 9.90 4.29
C LEU A 23 7.80 9.03 3.11
N LEU A 24 6.84 8.48 2.35
CA LEU A 24 7.15 7.65 1.18
C LEU A 24 7.86 8.44 0.07
N LYS A 25 7.47 9.70 -0.15
CA LYS A 25 8.16 10.58 -1.12
C LYS A 25 9.62 10.82 -0.72
N GLU A 26 9.88 11.15 0.54
CA GLU A 26 11.24 11.36 1.06
C GLU A 26 12.06 10.06 1.04
N ALA A 27 11.45 8.93 1.39
CA ALA A 27 12.11 7.63 1.38
C ALA A 27 12.53 7.23 -0.05
N LYS A 28 11.62 7.39 -1.01
CA LYS A 28 11.90 7.14 -2.43
C LYS A 28 13.01 8.06 -2.96
N ALA A 29 12.99 9.34 -2.58
CA ALA A 29 14.03 10.29 -2.97
C ALA A 29 15.40 9.93 -2.38
N ALA A 30 15.44 9.30 -1.21
CA ALA A 30 16.66 8.79 -0.57
C ALA A 30 17.12 7.40 -1.11
N GLY A 31 16.43 6.85 -2.11
CA GLY A 31 16.74 5.55 -2.71
C GLY A 31 16.24 4.33 -1.94
N ALA A 32 15.38 4.53 -0.93
CA ALA A 32 14.73 3.43 -0.23
C ALA A 32 13.61 2.81 -1.08
N GLU A 33 13.34 1.53 -0.85
CA GLU A 33 12.12 0.90 -1.37
C GLU A 33 10.92 1.37 -0.55
N THR A 34 9.77 1.58 -1.20
CA THR A 34 8.57 2.11 -0.55
C THR A 34 7.37 1.21 -0.76
N VAL A 35 6.64 0.93 0.31
CA VAL A 35 5.37 0.18 0.28
C VAL A 35 4.26 1.08 0.80
N SER A 36 3.14 1.15 0.07
CA SER A 36 1.99 1.98 0.46
C SER A 36 0.97 1.20 1.29
N GLY A 37 0.18 1.91 2.10
CA GLY A 37 -0.88 1.31 2.92
C GLY A 37 -2.00 0.60 2.14
N VAL A 38 -2.09 0.82 0.83
CA VAL A 38 -3.10 0.17 -0.04
C VAL A 38 -2.96 -1.35 0.01
N ASP A 39 -1.74 -1.88 0.01
CA ASP A 39 -1.52 -3.32 0.04
C ASP A 39 -2.08 -3.92 1.33
N MET A 40 -1.77 -3.32 2.48
CA MET A 40 -2.31 -3.74 3.77
C MET A 40 -3.84 -3.66 3.79
N PHE A 41 -4.42 -2.56 3.28
CA PHE A 41 -5.87 -2.39 3.19
C PHE A 41 -6.55 -3.50 2.36
N VAL A 42 -5.96 -3.91 1.25
CA VAL A 42 -6.51 -4.99 0.41
C VAL A 42 -6.36 -6.35 1.09
N TRP A 43 -5.18 -6.64 1.65
CA TRP A 43 -4.90 -7.94 2.28
C TRP A 43 -5.79 -8.21 3.49
N GLN A 44 -6.02 -7.21 4.35
CA GLN A 44 -6.92 -7.40 5.51
C GLN A 44 -8.36 -7.70 5.06
N GLY A 45 -8.84 -7.02 4.01
CA GLY A 45 -10.19 -7.23 3.49
C GLY A 45 -10.33 -8.59 2.83
N ALA A 46 -9.29 -9.04 2.13
CA ALA A 46 -9.22 -10.37 1.53
C ALA A 46 -9.28 -11.47 2.60
N LEU A 47 -8.51 -11.34 3.68
CA LEU A 47 -8.56 -12.27 4.80
C LEU A 47 -9.94 -12.31 5.47
N ALA A 48 -10.59 -11.16 5.65
CA ALA A 48 -11.94 -11.10 6.19
C ALA A 48 -12.95 -11.79 5.26
N PHE A 49 -12.89 -11.51 3.95
CA PHE A 49 -13.74 -12.15 2.94
C PHE A 49 -13.58 -13.68 2.93
N GLU A 50 -12.34 -14.17 2.96
CA GLU A 50 -12.04 -15.61 3.00
C GLU A 50 -12.59 -16.25 4.28
N LYS A 51 -12.43 -15.60 5.44
CA LYS A 51 -12.95 -16.08 6.72
C LYS A 51 -14.48 -16.15 6.76
N TRP A 52 -15.17 -15.17 6.18
CA TRP A 52 -16.64 -15.13 6.21
C TRP A 52 -17.29 -16.02 5.17
N THR A 53 -16.68 -16.16 4.00
CA THR A 53 -17.31 -16.84 2.86
C THR A 53 -16.77 -18.24 2.59
N GLY A 54 -15.59 -18.57 3.12
CA GLY A 54 -14.85 -19.79 2.77
C GLY A 54 -14.33 -19.81 1.33
N ARG A 55 -14.43 -18.70 0.59
CA ARG A 55 -13.99 -18.59 -0.82
C ARG A 55 -12.73 -17.74 -0.90
N LYS A 56 -11.80 -18.14 -1.77
CA LYS A 56 -10.57 -17.39 -2.05
C LYS A 56 -10.91 -15.95 -2.51
N ALA A 57 -10.24 -14.97 -1.92
CA ALA A 57 -10.46 -13.58 -2.26
C ALA A 57 -9.84 -13.22 -3.64
N PRO A 58 -10.54 -12.47 -4.49
CA PRO A 58 -9.99 -11.99 -5.76
C PRO A 58 -9.08 -10.77 -5.53
N LEU A 59 -7.91 -10.98 -4.95
CA LEU A 59 -6.97 -9.91 -4.53
C LEU A 59 -6.67 -8.87 -5.60
N GLY A 60 -6.41 -9.30 -6.84
CA GLY A 60 -6.11 -8.38 -7.94
C GLY A 60 -7.28 -7.45 -8.26
N LEU A 61 -8.51 -7.98 -8.24
CA LEU A 61 -9.73 -7.18 -8.40
C LEU A 61 -9.88 -6.19 -7.24
N MET A 62 -9.74 -6.67 -6.01
CA MET A 62 -9.84 -5.82 -4.81
C MET A 62 -8.84 -4.66 -4.85
N LYS A 63 -7.58 -4.93 -5.20
CA LYS A 63 -6.55 -3.90 -5.32
C LYS A 63 -6.88 -2.88 -6.40
N ARG A 64 -7.31 -3.34 -7.59
CA ARG A 64 -7.68 -2.46 -8.70
C ARG A 64 -8.83 -1.52 -8.32
N GLU A 65 -9.89 -2.04 -7.70
CA GLU A 65 -11.04 -1.21 -7.32
C GLU A 65 -10.68 -0.17 -6.24
N VAL A 66 -9.78 -0.50 -5.33
CA VAL A 66 -9.29 0.47 -4.32
C VAL A 66 -8.46 1.58 -4.97
N LEU A 67 -7.54 1.23 -5.87
CA LEU A 67 -6.74 2.24 -6.58
C LEU A 67 -7.62 3.18 -7.41
N LYS A 68 -8.59 2.62 -8.14
CA LYS A 68 -9.60 3.39 -8.87
C LYS A 68 -10.38 4.34 -7.95
N ALA A 69 -10.87 3.85 -6.81
CA ALA A 69 -11.60 4.67 -5.84
C ALA A 69 -10.74 5.81 -5.24
N LEU A 70 -9.42 5.64 -5.21
CA LEU A 70 -8.46 6.67 -4.76
C LEU A 70 -8.02 7.62 -5.90
N GLY A 71 -8.59 7.52 -7.10
CA GLY A 71 -8.25 8.36 -8.25
C GLY A 71 -6.91 8.00 -8.91
N HIS A 72 -6.44 6.78 -8.69
CA HIS A 72 -5.24 6.24 -9.31
C HIS A 72 -5.65 5.14 -10.30
N GLU A 73 -5.90 5.55 -11.54
CA GLU A 73 -6.01 4.66 -12.68
C GLU A 73 -4.59 4.49 -13.27
N ASP A 74 -4.10 3.26 -13.35
CA ASP A 74 -3.00 2.91 -14.24
C ASP A 74 -3.52 2.78 -15.67
#